data_AF-A0A2K6LMD6-F1
#
_entry.id   AF-A0A2K6LMD6-F1
#
_cell.length_a   1.000
_cell.length_b   1.000
_cell.length_c   1.000
_cell.angle_alpha   90.00
_cell.angle_beta   90.00
_cell.angle_gamma   90.00
#
_symmetry.space_group_name_H-M   'P 1'
#
loop_
_entity.id
_entity.type
_entity.pdbx_description
1 polymer ?
#
loop_
_entity_poly.entity_id
_entity_poly.type
_entity_poly.pdbx_seq_one_letter_code
_entity_poly.pdbx_strand_id
1 'polypeptide(L)'
;MGTKGHTEVIVPHLTESYNSHRDPPEEEIPFCTLKSFPAAIEHTIQWARDKFESSFSHKPSLFNKFWQTYSSAEEVLQKIQSGHSLEGCFQVIKLLSRRPRNWSQCVELARIKFEKYFNHKALQLLHCFPLDIRLKDGSKHLSFLQNAAKLYATVYCIPFTEEDLSADALLNILSEVKIQEFKPSNKVVQTDETARKPDHVPISSEDERNAIFQLEKAILSNEATKSDLQMAVLSFEKDDDHNGHIDFITAASNLRAKMYSIEPADRFKTKRVAGKIIPAIATTTATVSGLVALEMIKVTGGYPFEAYKNCFLNLAIPIIVFTETSEVRKTKIRNEISFTIWDRWTVHGKEDFTLLDFINAVKEKYGIEPTMVVQGVKMLYVPVMPGHAKRLKLTMHKLVKPSTEKKYVDLTVSFAPDIDGDEDLPGPPVRYYFSHDTD
;
A
#
# COMPACT_ATOMS: atom_id res chain seq x y z
N MET A 1 10.21 9.13 -18.32
CA MET A 1 11.03 8.16 -17.55
C MET A 1 12.32 7.87 -18.30
N GLY A 2 13.46 8.36 -17.83
CA GLY A 2 14.75 8.21 -18.51
C GLY A 2 14.71 8.80 -19.92
N THR A 3 15.00 7.99 -20.93
CA THR A 3 14.95 8.37 -22.35
C THR A 3 13.54 8.36 -22.95
N LYS A 4 12.54 7.86 -22.22
CA LYS A 4 11.15 7.79 -22.66
C LYS A 4 10.38 9.03 -22.21
N GLY A 5 9.54 9.56 -23.08
CA GLY A 5 8.63 10.68 -22.80
C GLY A 5 7.34 10.55 -23.61
N HIS A 6 6.33 11.30 -23.22
CA HIS A 6 5.14 11.48 -24.04
C HIS A 6 4.57 12.88 -23.85
N THR A 7 3.77 13.35 -24.80
CA THR A 7 2.95 14.55 -24.70
C THR A 7 1.53 14.21 -25.10
N GLU A 8 0.57 14.72 -24.35
CA GLU A 8 -0.85 14.55 -24.63
C GLU A 8 -1.52 15.93 -24.65
N VAL A 9 -2.36 16.15 -25.67
CA VAL A 9 -3.07 17.42 -25.85
C VAL A 9 -4.51 17.24 -25.41
N ILE A 10 -4.94 18.06 -24.46
CA ILE A 10 -6.27 18.03 -23.89
C ILE A 10 -6.94 19.39 -24.11
N VAL A 11 -7.95 19.43 -24.98
CA VAL A 11 -8.70 20.63 -25.34
C VAL A 11 -10.17 20.46 -24.95
N PRO A 12 -10.74 21.36 -24.13
CA PRO A 12 -12.14 21.29 -23.72
C PRO A 12 -13.11 21.21 -24.91
N HIS A 13 -14.15 20.39 -24.74
CA HIS A 13 -15.21 20.09 -25.73
C HIS A 13 -14.72 19.46 -27.04
N LEU A 14 -13.43 19.13 -27.14
CA LEU A 14 -12.82 18.62 -28.37
C LEU A 14 -12.19 17.24 -28.18
N THR A 15 -11.28 17.11 -27.22
CA THR A 15 -10.55 15.85 -26.97
C THR A 15 -11.09 15.13 -25.74
N GLU A 16 -10.72 13.86 -25.57
CA GLU A 16 -10.86 13.19 -24.28
C GLU A 16 -9.99 13.85 -23.18
N SER A 17 -10.21 13.44 -21.93
CA SER A 17 -9.40 13.86 -20.78
C SER A 17 -8.31 12.84 -20.50
N TYR A 18 -7.27 13.22 -19.76
CA TYR A 18 -6.21 12.30 -19.31
C TYR A 18 -6.78 11.04 -18.63
N ASN A 19 -7.83 11.21 -17.82
CA ASN A 19 -8.45 10.13 -17.06
C ASN A 19 -9.33 9.18 -17.90
N SER A 20 -9.57 9.52 -19.18
CA SER A 20 -10.29 8.63 -20.10
C SER A 20 -9.47 7.38 -20.42
N HIS A 21 -8.15 7.47 -20.31
CA HIS A 21 -7.23 6.35 -20.44
C HIS A 21 -6.73 5.90 -19.06
N ARG A 22 -6.60 4.60 -18.88
CA ARG A 22 -6.05 4.03 -17.64
C ARG A 22 -4.60 3.63 -17.87
N ASP A 23 -3.71 4.29 -17.16
CA ASP A 23 -2.33 3.83 -17.07
C ASP A 23 -2.28 2.46 -16.36
N PRO A 24 -1.32 1.60 -16.71
CA PRO A 24 -1.08 0.36 -15.98
C PRO A 24 -0.83 0.67 -14.50
N PRO A 25 -1.54 0.04 -13.55
CA PRO A 25 -1.27 0.24 -12.13
C PRO A 25 0.14 -0.24 -11.79
N GLU A 26 0.76 0.36 -10.76
CA GLU A 26 2.01 -0.20 -10.21
C GLU A 26 1.75 -1.63 -9.70
N GLU A 27 2.57 -2.59 -10.13
CA GLU A 27 2.52 -3.95 -9.62
C GLU A 27 3.02 -3.98 -8.17
N GLU A 28 2.11 -4.21 -7.22
CA GLU A 28 2.48 -4.41 -5.82
C GLU A 28 3.02 -5.83 -5.61
N ILE A 29 4.17 -5.95 -4.95
CA ILE A 29 4.76 -7.26 -4.62
C ILE A 29 3.87 -7.95 -3.58
N PRO A 30 3.43 -9.21 -3.81
CA PRO A 30 2.59 -9.93 -2.86
C PRO A 30 3.21 -10.02 -1.47
N PHE A 31 2.38 -9.93 -0.43
CA PHE A 31 2.84 -9.92 0.96
C PHE A 31 3.58 -11.22 1.34
N CYS A 32 3.14 -12.38 0.84
CA CYS A 32 3.80 -13.66 1.08
C CYS A 32 5.21 -13.70 0.47
N THR A 33 5.40 -13.12 -0.72
CA THR A 33 6.68 -12.97 -1.42
C THR A 33 7.64 -12.11 -0.60
N LEU A 34 7.20 -10.96 -0.09
CA LEU A 34 8.01 -10.13 0.80
C LEU A 34 8.32 -10.83 2.13
N LYS A 35 7.34 -11.54 2.71
CA LYS A 35 7.46 -12.13 4.05
C LYS A 35 8.30 -13.40 4.08
N SER A 36 8.12 -14.29 3.11
CA SER A 36 8.56 -15.69 3.18
C SER A 36 9.28 -16.18 1.93
N PHE A 37 8.88 -15.74 0.72
CA PHE A 37 9.38 -16.32 -0.53
C PHE A 37 9.91 -15.25 -1.50
N PRO A 38 10.97 -14.50 -1.16
CA PRO A 38 11.58 -13.60 -2.12
C PRO A 38 12.26 -14.41 -3.24
N ALA A 39 12.13 -13.93 -4.48
CA ALA A 39 12.74 -14.53 -5.67
C ALA A 39 13.68 -13.55 -6.39
N ALA A 40 13.50 -12.24 -6.16
CA ALA A 40 14.29 -11.19 -6.77
C ALA A 40 14.86 -10.24 -5.70
N ILE A 41 15.93 -9.51 -6.07
CA ILE A 41 16.61 -8.60 -5.15
C ILE A 41 15.68 -7.46 -4.72
N GLU A 42 14.79 -7.01 -5.60
CA GLU A 42 13.76 -6.01 -5.38
C GLU A 42 12.84 -6.40 -4.20
N HIS A 43 12.49 -7.68 -4.09
CA HIS A 43 11.66 -8.18 -2.98
C HIS A 43 12.39 -8.08 -1.64
N THR A 44 13.69 -8.37 -1.64
CA THR A 44 14.50 -8.27 -0.42
C THR A 44 14.79 -6.82 -0.02
N ILE A 45 14.94 -5.93 -1.00
CA ILE A 45 15.11 -4.48 -0.78
C ILE A 45 13.82 -3.89 -0.20
N GLN A 46 12.65 -4.21 -0.78
CA GLN A 46 11.37 -3.76 -0.24
C GLN A 46 11.15 -4.31 1.17
N TRP A 47 11.45 -5.58 1.42
CA TRP A 47 11.39 -6.14 2.77
C TRP A 47 12.31 -5.40 3.76
N ALA A 48 13.53 -5.05 3.35
CA ALA A 48 14.50 -4.35 4.18
C ALA A 48 14.03 -2.92 4.49
N ARG A 49 13.46 -2.23 3.50
CA ARG A 49 12.80 -0.93 3.67
C ARG A 49 11.66 -1.00 4.70
N ASP A 50 10.77 -1.99 4.59
CA ASP A 50 9.70 -2.18 5.58
C ASP A 50 10.24 -2.46 6.98
N LYS A 51 11.39 -3.13 7.10
CA LYS A 51 12.05 -3.38 8.40
C LYS A 51 12.65 -2.11 8.98
N PHE A 52 13.22 -1.25 8.13
CA PHE A 52 13.70 0.07 8.50
C PHE A 52 12.54 0.93 9.03
N GLU A 53 11.50 1.17 8.22
CA GLU A 53 10.35 2.00 8.61
C GLU A 53 9.64 1.45 9.85
N SER A 54 9.45 0.13 9.94
CA SER A 54 8.85 -0.50 11.11
C SER A 54 9.68 -0.32 12.38
N SER A 55 11.00 -0.20 12.30
CA SER A 55 11.88 -0.18 13.50
C SER A 55 12.24 1.22 13.93
N PHE A 56 12.48 2.12 12.97
CA PHE A 56 13.03 3.44 13.23
C PHE A 56 12.00 4.58 13.04
N SER A 57 10.85 4.31 12.41
CA SER A 57 9.81 5.31 12.18
C SER A 57 8.51 4.95 12.92
N HIS A 58 7.88 3.82 12.58
CA HIS A 58 6.54 3.48 13.08
C HIS A 58 6.52 3.17 14.59
N LYS A 59 7.47 2.37 15.09
CA LYS A 59 7.55 2.05 16.53
C LYS A 59 7.85 3.29 17.38
N PRO A 60 8.86 4.13 17.06
CA PRO A 60 9.06 5.40 17.77
C PRO A 60 7.86 6.34 17.68
N SER A 61 7.20 6.44 16.52
CA SER A 61 5.99 7.28 16.37
C SER A 61 4.84 6.81 17.26
N LEU A 62 4.57 5.49 17.29
CA LEU A 62 3.58 4.88 18.17
C LEU A 62 3.91 5.14 19.64
N PHE A 63 5.18 4.96 20.02
CA PHE A 63 5.67 5.18 21.38
C PHE A 63 5.45 6.64 21.82
N ASN A 64 5.81 7.60 20.99
CA ASN A 64 5.63 9.02 21.30
C ASN A 64 4.16 9.43 21.37
N LYS A 65 3.32 8.97 20.45
CA LYS A 65 1.87 9.27 20.46
C LYS A 65 1.19 8.78 21.74
N PHE A 66 1.60 7.60 22.22
CA PHE A 66 1.10 7.05 23.48
C PHE A 66 1.48 7.92 24.68
N TRP A 67 2.76 8.28 24.84
CA TRP A 67 3.22 9.11 25.96
C TRP A 67 2.87 10.60 25.85
N GLN A 68 2.44 11.07 24.68
CA GLN A 68 1.77 12.37 24.55
C GLN A 68 0.35 12.33 25.13
N THR A 69 -0.31 11.17 25.08
CA THR A 69 -1.67 10.97 25.62
C THR A 69 -1.63 10.71 27.11
N TYR A 70 -0.67 9.92 27.59
CA TYR A 70 -0.48 9.58 29.01
C TYR A 70 0.84 10.15 29.51
N SER A 71 0.79 11.10 30.44
CA SER A 71 1.95 11.96 30.75
C SER A 71 2.97 11.29 31.67
N SER A 72 2.57 10.24 32.40
CA SER A 72 3.45 9.50 33.32
C SER A 72 3.22 8.00 33.30
N ALA A 73 4.27 7.24 33.64
CA ALA A 73 4.21 5.78 33.72
C ALA A 73 3.31 5.31 34.87
N GLU A 74 3.23 6.08 35.96
CA GLU A 74 2.38 5.82 37.12
C GLU A 74 0.89 5.95 36.78
N GLU A 75 0.52 6.95 35.96
CA GLU A 75 -0.85 7.13 35.47
C GLU A 75 -1.29 5.91 34.64
N VAL A 76 -0.41 5.45 33.76
CA VAL A 76 -0.63 4.27 32.92
C VAL A 76 -0.77 3.01 33.79
N LEU A 77 0.10 2.83 34.78
CA LEU A 77 0.05 1.68 35.69
C LEU A 77 -1.29 1.64 36.47
N GLN A 78 -1.73 2.77 37.02
CA GLN A 78 -3.02 2.86 37.73
C GLN A 78 -4.20 2.53 36.82
N LYS A 79 -4.21 3.07 35.59
CA LYS A 79 -5.28 2.80 34.61
C LYS A 79 -5.35 1.32 34.24
N ILE A 80 -4.21 0.65 34.05
CA ILE A 80 -4.17 -0.79 33.77
C ILE A 80 -4.64 -1.61 34.97
N GLN A 81 -4.18 -1.28 36.18
CA GLN A 81 -4.59 -1.98 37.42
C GLN A 81 -6.09 -1.83 37.70
N SER A 82 -6.68 -0.70 37.30
CA SER A 82 -8.14 -0.47 37.38
C SER A 82 -8.96 -1.17 36.28
N GLY A 83 -8.33 -1.95 35.40
CA GLY A 83 -9.01 -2.74 34.36
C GLY A 83 -9.28 -2.01 33.05
N HIS A 84 -8.71 -0.82 32.84
CA HIS A 84 -8.85 -0.11 31.56
C HIS A 84 -7.93 -0.72 30.50
N SER A 85 -8.49 -1.05 29.33
CA SER A 85 -7.70 -1.44 28.16
C SER A 85 -7.16 -0.20 27.46
N LEU A 86 -5.83 -0.07 27.42
CA LEU A 86 -5.14 1.04 26.77
C LEU A 86 -4.55 0.55 25.44
N GLU A 87 -5.04 1.09 24.33
CA GLU A 87 -4.59 0.69 22.99
C GLU A 87 -3.07 0.94 22.83
N GLY A 88 -2.35 -0.07 22.32
CA GLY A 88 -0.90 0.00 22.08
C GLY A 88 -0.02 -0.09 23.35
N CYS A 89 -0.60 -0.06 24.54
CA CYS A 89 0.12 0.00 25.81
C CYS A 89 1.15 -1.12 25.99
N PHE A 90 0.77 -2.37 25.71
CA PHE A 90 1.67 -3.52 25.82
C PHE A 90 2.90 -3.42 24.90
N GLN A 91 2.72 -2.86 23.70
CA GLN A 91 3.82 -2.67 22.76
C GLN A 91 4.77 -1.59 23.27
N VAL A 92 4.23 -0.51 23.83
CA VAL A 92 4.99 0.61 24.39
C VAL A 92 5.78 0.19 25.62
N ILE A 93 5.17 -0.52 26.58
CA ILE A 93 5.85 -1.03 27.77
C ILE A 93 6.98 -2.01 27.40
N LYS A 94 6.75 -2.85 26.39
CA LYS A 94 7.79 -3.78 25.88
C LYS A 94 8.94 -3.05 25.21
N LEU A 95 8.69 -1.90 24.57
CA LEU A 95 9.74 -1.04 24.01
C LEU A 95 10.52 -0.33 25.12
N LEU A 96 9.83 0.16 26.15
CA LEU A 96 10.45 0.82 27.30
C LEU A 96 11.38 -0.13 28.07
N SER A 97 10.90 -1.35 28.38
CA SER A 97 11.69 -2.35 29.13
C SER A 97 12.91 -2.89 28.38
N ARG A 98 12.92 -2.80 27.04
CA ARG A 98 14.04 -3.25 26.19
C ARG A 98 14.88 -2.08 25.65
N ARG A 99 14.69 -0.89 26.20
CA ARG A 99 15.39 0.32 25.76
C ARG A 99 16.89 0.20 26.08
N PRO A 100 17.78 0.31 25.09
CA PRO A 100 19.22 0.33 25.35
C PRO A 100 19.61 1.65 26.05
N ARG A 101 20.52 1.55 27.01
CA ARG A 101 21.04 2.66 27.84
C ARG A 101 22.44 3.10 27.41
N ASN A 102 23.16 2.27 26.65
CA ASN A 102 24.50 2.55 26.18
C ASN A 102 24.73 1.91 24.80
N TRP A 103 25.85 2.27 24.16
CA TRP A 103 26.23 1.78 22.83
C TRP A 103 26.32 0.25 22.76
N SER A 104 26.90 -0.40 23.77
CA SER A 104 27.06 -1.85 23.79
C SER A 104 25.70 -2.57 23.72
N GLN A 105 24.70 -2.06 24.45
CA GLN A 105 23.34 -2.59 24.40
C GLN A 105 22.65 -2.33 23.04
N CYS A 106 22.98 -1.24 22.34
CA CYS A 106 22.51 -1.04 20.96
C CYS A 106 23.08 -2.11 20.01
N VAL A 107 24.35 -2.45 20.15
CA VAL A 107 25.01 -3.51 19.36
C VAL A 107 24.39 -4.88 19.67
N GLU A 108 24.14 -5.18 20.94
CA GLU A 108 23.45 -6.40 21.35
C GLU A 108 22.03 -6.49 20.74
N LEU A 109 21.27 -5.39 20.81
CA LEU A 109 19.95 -5.32 20.19
C LEU A 109 20.02 -5.59 18.68
N ALA A 110 21.01 -5.02 17.99
CA ALA A 110 21.23 -5.27 16.56
C ALA A 110 21.58 -6.75 16.30
N ARG A 111 22.44 -7.38 17.11
CA ARG A 111 22.80 -8.80 17.00
C ARG A 111 21.60 -9.72 17.21
N ILE A 112 20.74 -9.41 18.19
CA ILE A 112 19.49 -10.15 18.43
C ILE A 112 18.52 -10.00 17.23
N LYS A 113 18.43 -8.81 16.63
CA LYS A 113 17.62 -8.60 15.42
C LYS A 113 18.18 -9.39 14.25
N PHE A 114 19.49 -9.41 14.06
CA PHE A 114 20.14 -10.23 13.04
C PHE A 114 19.75 -11.71 13.21
N GLU A 115 19.92 -12.25 14.42
CA GLU A 115 19.61 -13.65 14.69
C GLU A 115 18.14 -13.98 14.42
N LYS A 116 17.25 -13.08 14.86
CA LYS A 116 15.82 -13.21 14.62
C LYS A 116 15.45 -13.17 13.14
N TYR A 117 16.07 -12.31 12.34
CA TYR A 117 15.68 -12.10 10.95
C TYR A 117 16.31 -13.08 9.99
N PHE A 118 17.58 -13.44 10.22
CA PHE A 118 18.38 -14.19 9.25
C PHE A 118 18.65 -15.64 9.70
N ASN A 119 18.45 -15.98 10.98
CA ASN A 119 18.58 -17.36 11.45
C ASN A 119 17.23 -17.95 11.89
N HIS A 120 16.65 -17.46 13.00
CA HIS A 120 15.44 -18.06 13.58
C HIS A 120 14.26 -18.12 12.61
N LYS A 121 14.07 -17.08 11.80
CA LYS A 121 13.02 -17.08 10.77
C LYS A 121 13.31 -18.07 9.64
N ALA A 122 14.57 -18.26 9.29
CA ALA A 122 14.98 -19.24 8.29
C ALA A 122 14.70 -20.65 8.81
N LEU A 123 15.13 -20.96 10.04
CA LEU A 123 14.88 -22.23 10.70
C LEU A 123 13.39 -22.50 10.87
N GLN A 124 12.60 -21.50 11.26
CA GLN A 124 11.14 -21.64 11.32
C GLN A 124 10.54 -21.92 9.94
N LEU A 125 11.04 -21.29 8.87
CA LEU A 125 10.57 -21.54 7.52
C LEU A 125 10.94 -22.96 7.06
N LEU A 126 12.18 -23.40 7.32
CA LEU A 126 12.66 -24.76 7.04
C LEU A 126 11.94 -25.82 7.89
N HIS A 127 11.50 -25.48 9.09
CA HIS A 127 10.66 -26.36 9.89
C HIS A 127 9.27 -26.50 9.27
N CYS A 128 8.67 -25.40 8.81
CA CYS A 128 7.38 -25.43 8.11
C CYS A 128 7.48 -26.06 6.70
N PHE A 129 8.64 -25.93 6.05
CA PHE A 129 8.94 -26.45 4.72
C PHE A 129 10.34 -27.08 4.70
N PRO A 130 10.49 -28.34 5.17
CA PRO A 130 11.78 -29.03 5.14
C PRO A 130 12.36 -29.09 3.73
N LEU A 131 13.69 -29.03 3.62
CA LEU A 131 14.42 -29.15 2.34
C LEU A 131 14.10 -30.46 1.60
N ASP A 132 13.61 -31.45 2.34
CA ASP A 132 13.22 -32.78 1.87
C ASP A 132 11.79 -32.88 1.35
N ILE A 133 11.04 -31.77 1.26
CA ILE A 133 9.82 -31.72 0.44
C ILE A 133 10.24 -31.66 -1.04
N ARG A 134 10.82 -32.76 -1.52
CA ARG A 134 10.74 -33.13 -2.93
C ARG A 134 9.43 -33.88 -3.12
N LEU A 135 8.67 -33.43 -4.11
CA LEU A 135 7.59 -34.17 -4.73
C LEU A 135 8.03 -35.62 -4.98
N LYS A 136 7.35 -36.59 -4.33
CA LYS A 136 7.30 -38.03 -4.63
C LYS A 136 8.52 -38.63 -5.35
N ASP A 137 9.61 -38.92 -4.63
CA ASP A 137 10.37 -40.19 -4.79
C ASP A 137 11.44 -40.35 -3.69
N GLY A 138 11.27 -41.36 -2.82
CA GLY A 138 11.96 -41.51 -1.53
C GLY A 138 13.28 -42.29 -1.52
N SER A 139 14.03 -42.37 -2.62
CA SER A 139 15.16 -43.33 -2.74
C SER A 139 16.57 -42.80 -2.42
N LYS A 140 16.76 -41.51 -2.07
CA LYS A 140 18.10 -40.86 -2.03
C LYS A 140 18.70 -40.55 -0.65
N HIS A 141 17.95 -40.72 0.45
CA HIS A 141 18.43 -40.36 1.80
C HIS A 141 19.32 -41.44 2.44
N LEU A 142 18.92 -42.71 2.33
CA LEU A 142 19.64 -43.83 2.93
C LEU A 142 21.02 -44.03 2.32
N SER A 143 21.15 -43.77 1.01
CA SER A 143 22.42 -43.88 0.29
C SER A 143 23.43 -42.81 0.71
N PHE A 144 22.99 -41.62 1.12
CA PHE A 144 23.90 -40.60 1.65
C PHE A 144 24.49 -41.02 3.00
N LEU A 145 23.63 -41.49 3.93
CA LEU A 145 24.06 -41.92 5.26
C LEU A 145 25.03 -43.11 5.19
N GLN A 146 24.71 -44.09 4.34
CA GLN A 146 25.56 -45.27 4.12
C GLN A 146 26.94 -44.89 3.58
N ASN A 147 27.00 -44.01 2.57
CA ASN A 147 28.28 -43.59 1.97
C ASN A 147 29.08 -42.66 2.88
N ALA A 148 28.42 -41.77 3.63
CA ALA A 148 29.09 -40.90 4.60
C ALA A 148 29.67 -41.72 5.76
N ALA A 149 28.90 -42.67 6.32
CA ALA A 149 29.38 -43.57 7.37
C ALA A 149 30.60 -44.40 6.91
N LYS A 150 30.56 -44.89 5.67
CA LYS A 150 31.69 -45.61 5.06
C LYS A 150 32.96 -44.74 4.96
N LEU A 151 32.81 -43.50 4.52
CA LEU A 151 33.94 -42.55 4.41
C LEU A 151 34.52 -42.19 5.78
N TYR A 152 33.67 -41.95 6.79
CA TYR A 152 34.14 -41.69 8.14
C TYR A 152 34.82 -42.92 8.76
N ALA A 153 34.26 -44.12 8.60
CA ALA A 153 34.88 -45.36 9.07
C ALA A 153 36.26 -45.56 8.43
N THR A 154 36.39 -45.24 7.14
CA THR A 154 37.68 -45.31 6.42
C THR A 154 38.68 -44.28 6.94
N VAL A 155 38.26 -43.03 7.18
CA VAL A 155 39.12 -41.95 7.72
C VAL A 155 39.63 -42.28 9.13
N TYR A 156 38.82 -42.95 9.95
CA TYR A 156 39.17 -43.31 11.32
C TYR A 156 39.67 -44.76 11.48
N CYS A 157 39.97 -45.45 10.37
CA CYS A 157 40.47 -46.84 10.34
C CYS A 157 39.58 -47.85 11.09
N ILE A 158 38.27 -47.66 11.05
CA ILE A 158 37.28 -48.55 11.66
C ILE A 158 36.85 -49.60 10.62
N PRO A 159 37.02 -50.90 10.87
CA PRO A 159 36.55 -51.95 9.97
C PRO A 159 35.02 -52.02 9.99
N PHE A 160 34.40 -52.19 8.81
CA PHE A 160 32.96 -52.40 8.65
C PHE A 160 32.72 -53.54 7.66
N THR A 161 31.61 -54.26 7.84
CA THR A 161 31.17 -55.38 6.99
C THR A 161 30.04 -54.95 6.03
N GLU A 162 29.70 -55.78 5.03
CA GLU A 162 28.55 -55.48 4.15
C GLU A 162 27.20 -55.56 4.90
N GLU A 163 27.14 -56.30 6.00
CA GLU A 163 25.95 -56.41 6.86
C GLU A 163 25.71 -55.11 7.65
N ASP A 164 26.77 -54.43 8.10
CA ASP A 164 26.71 -53.10 8.74
C ASP A 164 26.19 -52.00 7.81
N LEU A 165 26.33 -52.22 6.49
CA LEU A 165 25.89 -51.31 5.44
C LEU A 165 24.47 -51.63 4.95
N SER A 166 23.81 -52.66 5.49
CA SER A 166 22.43 -53.00 5.15
C SER A 166 21.45 -51.92 5.62
N ALA A 167 20.34 -51.78 4.89
CA ALA A 167 19.30 -50.82 5.21
C ALA A 167 18.72 -51.03 6.62
N ASP A 168 18.55 -52.28 7.03
CA ASP A 168 17.94 -52.66 8.31
C ASP A 168 18.87 -52.37 9.50
N ALA A 169 20.18 -52.60 9.35
CA ALA A 169 21.16 -52.27 10.38
C ALA A 169 21.27 -50.75 10.62
N LEU A 170 21.28 -49.96 9.55
CA LEU A 170 21.31 -48.50 9.62
C LEU A 170 20.05 -47.93 10.27
N LEU A 171 18.87 -48.45 9.93
CA LEU A 171 17.60 -48.00 10.52
C LEU A 171 17.49 -48.29 12.02
N ASN A 172 18.02 -49.44 12.48
CA ASN A 172 18.09 -49.76 13.91
C ASN A 172 18.97 -48.77 14.67
N ILE A 173 20.16 -48.45 14.14
CA ILE A 173 21.08 -47.49 14.80
C ILE A 173 20.46 -46.08 14.82
N LEU A 174 19.86 -45.64 13.71
CA LEU A 174 19.22 -44.33 13.62
C LEU A 174 18.05 -44.17 14.60
N SER A 175 17.36 -45.27 14.95
CA SER A 175 16.25 -45.24 15.91
C SER A 175 16.68 -44.92 17.35
N GLU A 176 17.96 -45.11 17.69
CA GLU A 176 18.51 -44.90 19.02
C GLU A 176 19.21 -43.53 19.20
N VAL A 177 19.50 -42.82 18.10
CA VAL A 177 20.21 -41.53 18.13
C VAL A 177 19.28 -40.40 18.57
N LYS A 178 19.48 -39.90 19.80
CA LYS A 178 18.74 -38.74 20.33
C LYS A 178 19.34 -37.42 19.84
N ILE A 179 18.65 -36.76 18.91
CA ILE A 179 18.97 -35.41 18.43
C ILE A 179 18.30 -34.37 19.36
N GLN A 180 19.00 -33.31 19.77
CA GLN A 180 18.39 -32.22 20.55
C GLN A 180 17.40 -31.40 19.70
N GLU A 181 16.16 -31.25 20.18
CA GLU A 181 15.06 -30.60 19.44
C GLU A 181 15.12 -29.06 19.45
N PHE A 182 14.97 -28.47 18.26
CA PHE A 182 14.50 -27.10 18.07
C PHE A 182 13.01 -27.01 18.43
N LYS A 183 12.60 -26.09 19.32
CA LYS A 183 11.17 -25.87 19.65
C LYS A 183 10.52 -24.91 18.65
N PRO A 184 9.63 -25.39 17.75
CA PRO A 184 8.96 -24.56 16.75
C PRO A 184 7.79 -23.80 17.37
N SER A 185 7.47 -22.63 16.82
CA SER A 185 6.20 -21.94 17.13
C SER A 185 5.10 -22.43 16.18
N ASN A 186 3.87 -22.65 16.67
CA ASN A 186 2.67 -23.05 15.90
C ASN A 186 2.16 -21.96 14.91
N LYS A 187 3.03 -21.05 14.45
CA LYS A 187 2.64 -19.98 13.52
C LYS A 187 2.62 -20.51 12.10
N VAL A 188 1.41 -20.62 11.54
CA VAL A 188 1.19 -20.96 10.12
C VAL A 188 1.86 -19.91 9.23
N VAL A 189 2.71 -20.35 8.32
CA VAL A 189 3.31 -19.49 7.30
C VAL A 189 2.27 -19.28 6.20
N GLN A 190 1.86 -18.03 5.99
CA GLN A 190 0.94 -17.67 4.93
C GLN A 190 1.62 -17.83 3.56
N THR A 191 1.06 -18.71 2.72
CA THR A 191 1.51 -18.96 1.35
C THR A 191 0.63 -18.29 0.29
N ASP A 192 -0.59 -17.87 0.65
CA ASP A 192 -1.52 -17.19 -0.25
C ASP A 192 -1.04 -15.79 -0.63
N GLU A 193 -0.99 -15.52 -1.93
CA GLU A 193 -0.58 -14.25 -2.53
C GLU A 193 -1.62 -13.13 -2.35
N THR A 194 -2.89 -13.49 -2.13
CA THR A 194 -3.99 -12.53 -1.91
C THR A 194 -4.11 -12.08 -0.44
N ALA A 195 -3.40 -12.74 0.46
CA ALA A 195 -3.51 -12.49 1.89
C ALA A 195 -2.79 -11.20 2.32
N ARG A 196 -3.55 -10.33 3.00
CA ARG A 196 -3.03 -9.08 3.57
C ARG A 196 -2.39 -9.30 4.94
N LYS A 197 -1.58 -8.33 5.37
CA LYS A 197 -1.00 -8.31 6.71
C LYS A 197 -2.14 -8.23 7.75
N PRO A 198 -2.21 -9.12 8.75
CA PRO A 198 -3.23 -9.03 9.79
C PRO A 198 -3.00 -7.77 10.63
N ASP A 199 -4.08 -7.00 10.87
CA ASP A 199 -4.04 -5.71 11.56
C ASP A 199 -3.72 -5.85 13.05
N HIS A 200 -4.15 -6.95 13.69
CA HIS A 200 -3.92 -7.21 15.10
C HIS A 200 -3.44 -8.65 15.35
N VAL A 201 -2.36 -8.79 16.12
CA VAL A 201 -1.97 -10.07 16.72
C VAL A 201 -2.65 -10.13 18.09
N PRO A 202 -3.49 -11.13 18.39
CA PRO A 202 -4.12 -11.25 19.70
C PRO A 202 -3.04 -11.35 20.79
N ILE A 203 -3.21 -10.54 21.84
CA ILE A 203 -2.31 -10.48 22.99
C ILE A 203 -2.78 -11.54 24.00
N SER A 204 -1.86 -12.37 24.50
CA SER A 204 -2.19 -13.37 25.53
C SER A 204 -2.35 -12.69 26.89
N SER A 205 -3.22 -13.20 27.75
CA SER A 205 -3.37 -12.74 29.15
C SER A 205 -2.07 -12.84 29.96
N GLU A 206 -1.16 -13.72 29.56
CA GLU A 206 0.18 -13.84 30.15
C GLU A 206 1.12 -12.69 29.71
N ASP A 207 1.00 -12.22 28.46
CA ASP A 207 1.74 -11.06 27.98
C ASP A 207 1.29 -9.78 28.70
N GLU A 208 0.01 -9.69 29.09
CA GLU A 208 -0.52 -8.55 29.84
C GLU A 208 0.07 -8.45 31.24
N ARG A 209 0.08 -9.57 31.98
CA ARG A 209 0.69 -9.64 33.32
C ARG A 209 2.19 -9.34 33.27
N ASN A 210 2.88 -9.88 32.27
CA ASN A 210 4.31 -9.61 32.08
C ASN A 210 4.58 -8.13 31.80
N ALA A 211 3.75 -7.46 31.02
CA ALA A 211 3.92 -6.03 30.76
C ALA A 211 3.76 -5.19 32.03
N ILE A 212 2.75 -5.47 32.86
CA ILE A 212 2.54 -4.75 34.13
C ILE A 212 3.78 -4.85 35.02
N PHE A 213 4.29 -6.08 35.21
CA PHE A 213 5.50 -6.30 36.01
C PHE A 213 6.72 -5.55 35.47
N GLN A 214 6.88 -5.49 34.14
CA GLN A 214 7.98 -4.75 33.51
C GLN A 214 7.85 -3.23 33.68
N LEU A 215 6.63 -2.70 33.66
CA LEU A 215 6.38 -1.28 33.90
C LEU A 215 6.64 -0.91 35.37
N GLU A 216 6.15 -1.72 36.32
CA GLU A 216 6.43 -1.54 37.75
C GLU A 216 7.93 -1.55 38.04
N LYS A 217 8.65 -2.52 37.47
CA LYS A 217 10.10 -2.61 37.60
C LYS A 217 10.79 -1.35 37.06
N ALA A 218 10.39 -0.87 35.88
CA ALA A 218 10.97 0.32 35.25
C ALA A 218 10.71 1.60 36.06
N ILE A 219 9.56 1.71 36.73
CA ILE A 219 9.25 2.82 37.65
C ILE A 219 10.16 2.73 38.88
N LEU A 220 10.27 1.55 39.51
CA LEU A 220 11.10 1.34 40.70
C LEU A 220 12.59 1.55 40.46
N SER A 221 13.09 1.21 39.26
CA SER A 221 14.48 1.42 38.86
C SER A 221 14.78 2.85 38.36
N ASN A 222 13.80 3.75 38.39
CA ASN A 222 13.90 5.12 37.86
C ASN A 222 14.28 5.14 36.36
N GLU A 223 13.78 4.17 35.60
CA GLU A 223 14.03 3.94 34.18
C GLU A 223 12.84 4.37 33.29
N ALA A 224 11.83 5.00 33.88
CA ALA A 224 10.62 5.52 33.22
C ALA A 224 10.49 7.05 33.36
N THR A 225 11.62 7.78 33.32
CA THR A 225 11.63 9.25 33.45
C THR A 225 11.03 9.94 32.21
N LYS A 226 10.69 11.24 32.29
CA LYS A 226 10.17 12.01 31.14
C LYS A 226 11.07 11.93 29.88
N SER A 227 12.39 11.84 30.05
CA SER A 227 13.33 11.61 28.93
C SER A 227 13.30 10.18 28.37
N ASP A 228 12.86 9.21 29.15
CA ASP A 228 12.68 7.80 28.74
C ASP A 228 11.34 7.54 28.05
N LEU A 229 10.37 8.42 28.25
CA LEU A 229 9.05 8.38 27.62
C LEU A 229 9.01 9.08 26.25
N GLN A 230 10.19 9.40 25.68
CA GLN A 230 10.33 9.89 24.30
C GLN A 230 11.37 9.10 23.50
N MET A 231 11.16 9.04 22.18
CA MET A 231 12.08 8.47 21.20
C MET A 231 12.25 9.40 19.99
N ALA A 232 13.42 9.38 19.35
CA ALA A 232 13.61 10.03 18.06
C ALA A 232 12.94 9.19 16.95
N VAL A 233 12.14 9.84 16.12
CA VAL A 233 11.52 9.23 14.94
C VAL A 233 12.41 9.54 13.75
N LEU A 234 12.95 8.51 13.10
CA LEU A 234 13.72 8.70 11.87
C LEU A 234 12.79 8.75 10.66
N SER A 235 12.97 9.75 9.80
CA SER A 235 12.37 9.79 8.47
C SER A 235 13.35 9.21 7.47
N PHE A 236 12.85 8.35 6.57
CA PHE A 236 13.68 7.79 5.52
C PHE A 236 14.15 8.90 4.56
N GLU A 237 15.45 9.16 4.57
CA GLU A 237 16.14 10.03 3.63
C GLU A 237 17.13 9.20 2.81
N LYS A 238 16.99 9.26 1.48
CA LYS A 238 17.77 8.48 0.51
C LYS A 238 18.96 9.26 -0.04
N ASP A 239 18.89 10.59 0.00
CA ASP A 239 19.86 11.48 -0.66
C ASP A 239 20.98 11.95 0.27
N ASP A 240 20.86 11.70 1.58
CA ASP A 240 21.94 11.88 2.55
C ASP A 240 22.68 10.55 2.79
N ASP A 241 23.97 10.54 2.42
CA ASP A 241 24.83 9.36 2.51
C ASP A 241 25.45 9.15 3.91
N HIS A 242 25.29 10.10 4.85
CA HIS A 242 25.89 10.02 6.20
C HIS A 242 24.95 9.44 7.26
N ASN A 243 23.64 9.36 6.99
CA ASN A 243 22.63 8.91 7.95
C ASN A 243 22.57 7.37 8.13
N GLY A 244 23.28 6.60 7.30
CA GLY A 244 23.30 5.14 7.36
C GLY A 244 22.00 4.42 6.94
N HIS A 245 21.00 5.14 6.40
CA HIS A 245 19.71 4.57 6.02
C HIS A 245 19.84 3.57 4.87
N ILE A 246 20.46 4.00 3.76
CA ILE A 246 20.69 3.14 2.60
C ILE A 246 21.62 1.99 2.98
N ASP A 247 22.64 2.25 3.81
CA ASP A 247 23.60 1.22 4.22
C ASP A 247 22.93 0.11 5.05
N PHE A 248 22.00 0.48 5.95
CA PHE A 248 21.17 -0.49 6.66
C PHE A 248 20.32 -1.32 5.70
N ILE A 249 19.64 -0.66 4.74
CA ILE A 249 18.75 -1.34 3.78
C ILE A 249 19.57 -2.30 2.90
N THR A 250 20.69 -1.85 2.34
CA THR A 250 21.59 -2.66 1.51
C THR A 250 22.13 -3.85 2.28
N ALA A 251 22.62 -3.66 3.51
CA ALA A 251 23.11 -4.77 4.32
C ALA A 251 21.99 -5.78 4.63
N ALA A 252 20.82 -5.30 5.05
CA ALA A 252 19.69 -6.16 5.39
C ALA A 252 19.11 -6.90 4.17
N SER A 253 19.03 -6.25 3.00
CA SER A 253 18.58 -6.87 1.76
C SER A 253 19.57 -7.92 1.30
N ASN A 254 20.87 -7.63 1.30
CA ASN A 254 21.90 -8.55 0.83
C ASN A 254 22.05 -9.77 1.75
N LEU A 255 21.92 -9.60 3.07
CA LEU A 255 21.87 -10.73 3.99
C LEU A 255 20.68 -11.64 3.71
N ARG A 256 19.49 -11.07 3.44
CA ARG A 256 18.31 -11.84 3.06
C ARG A 256 18.49 -12.48 1.69
N ALA A 257 19.04 -11.77 0.71
CA ALA A 257 19.32 -12.30 -0.63
C ALA A 257 20.21 -13.54 -0.55
N LYS A 258 21.28 -13.48 0.27
CA LYS A 258 22.17 -14.62 0.52
C LYS A 258 21.47 -15.84 1.11
N MET A 259 20.47 -15.65 1.98
CA MET A 259 19.68 -16.77 2.53
C MET A 259 18.87 -17.53 1.48
N TYR A 260 18.41 -16.84 0.44
CA TYR A 260 17.58 -17.40 -0.63
C TYR A 260 18.38 -17.61 -1.93
N SER A 261 19.72 -17.53 -1.87
CA SER A 261 20.60 -17.64 -3.04
C SER A 261 20.27 -16.66 -4.17
N ILE A 262 19.84 -15.45 -3.81
CA ILE A 262 19.59 -14.33 -4.73
C ILE A 262 20.87 -13.50 -4.86
N GLU A 263 21.15 -13.02 -6.07
CA GLU A 263 22.29 -12.13 -6.33
C GLU A 263 22.18 -10.82 -5.53
N PRO A 264 23.17 -10.46 -4.69
CA PRO A 264 23.16 -9.21 -3.93
C PRO A 264 23.16 -7.96 -4.83
N ALA A 265 22.62 -6.86 -4.31
CA ALA A 265 22.70 -5.55 -4.97
C ALA A 265 23.78 -4.68 -4.32
N ASP A 266 24.37 -3.80 -5.12
CA ASP A 266 25.21 -2.73 -4.61
C ASP A 266 24.37 -1.61 -3.96
N ARG A 267 25.06 -0.66 -3.34
CA ARG A 267 24.44 0.48 -2.67
C ARG A 267 23.61 1.33 -3.64
N PHE A 268 24.08 1.52 -4.88
CA PHE A 268 23.40 2.35 -5.88
C PHE A 268 22.10 1.72 -6.38
N LYS A 269 22.11 0.44 -6.74
CA LYS A 269 20.90 -0.30 -7.12
C LYS A 269 19.91 -0.33 -5.96
N THR A 270 20.40 -0.54 -4.73
CA THR A 270 19.55 -0.48 -3.53
C THR A 270 18.92 0.90 -3.36
N LYS A 271 19.70 1.99 -3.43
CA LYS A 271 19.22 3.38 -3.32
C LYS A 271 18.15 3.68 -4.36
N ARG A 272 18.36 3.25 -5.61
CA ARG A 272 17.40 3.42 -6.70
C ARG A 272 16.07 2.71 -6.41
N VAL A 273 16.11 1.44 -6.03
CA VAL A 273 14.92 0.63 -5.79
C VAL A 273 14.22 1.05 -4.50
N ALA A 274 14.95 1.10 -3.38
CA ALA A 274 14.41 1.49 -2.08
C ALA A 274 13.87 2.91 -2.14
N GLY A 275 14.56 3.84 -2.79
CA GLY A 275 14.16 5.24 -2.91
C GLY A 275 13.07 5.52 -3.94
N LYS A 276 12.57 4.49 -4.66
CA LYS A 276 11.67 4.63 -5.82
C LYS A 276 12.15 5.73 -6.79
N ILE A 277 13.45 5.77 -7.07
CA ILE A 277 14.04 6.84 -7.89
C ILE A 277 13.61 6.67 -9.33
N ILE A 278 12.85 7.64 -9.83
CA ILE A 278 12.45 7.72 -11.24
C ILE A 278 13.64 8.27 -12.03
N PRO A 279 14.21 7.50 -12.99
CA PRO A 279 15.28 8.01 -13.82
C PRO A 279 14.82 9.23 -14.63
N ALA A 280 15.65 10.27 -14.67
CA ALA A 280 15.41 11.48 -15.44
C ALA A 280 16.71 11.96 -16.09
N ILE A 281 16.60 12.56 -17.27
CA ILE A 281 17.72 13.15 -18.01
C ILE A 281 17.24 14.41 -18.72
N ALA A 282 18.08 15.45 -18.73
CA ALA A 282 17.73 16.77 -19.24
C ALA A 282 17.35 16.75 -20.74
N THR A 283 17.92 15.84 -21.53
CA THR A 283 17.62 15.71 -22.96
C THR A 283 16.15 15.38 -23.20
N THR A 284 15.63 14.34 -22.54
CA THR A 284 14.21 13.96 -22.63
C THR A 284 13.30 15.10 -22.14
N THR A 285 13.65 15.74 -21.03
CA THR A 285 12.88 16.88 -20.49
C THR A 285 12.80 18.02 -21.51
N ALA A 286 13.93 18.42 -22.10
CA ALA A 286 13.96 19.46 -23.12
C ALA A 286 13.14 19.10 -24.36
N THR A 287 13.23 17.86 -24.85
CA THR A 287 12.43 17.39 -26.00
C THR A 287 10.94 17.44 -25.71
N VAL A 288 10.50 16.91 -24.56
CA VAL A 288 9.09 16.91 -24.15
C VAL A 288 8.58 18.35 -24.01
N SER A 289 9.33 19.24 -23.35
CA SER A 289 8.96 20.64 -23.21
C SER A 289 8.84 21.36 -24.56
N GLY A 290 9.75 21.08 -25.51
CA GLY A 290 9.66 21.62 -26.87
C GLY A 290 8.41 21.17 -27.61
N LEU A 291 8.06 19.88 -27.52
CA LEU A 291 6.85 19.32 -28.12
C LEU A 291 5.57 19.92 -27.51
N VAL A 292 5.53 20.09 -26.19
CA VAL A 292 4.41 20.76 -25.50
C VAL A 292 4.25 22.20 -26.00
N ALA A 293 5.35 22.94 -26.16
CA ALA A 293 5.29 24.32 -26.66
C ALA A 293 4.72 24.41 -28.09
N LEU A 294 5.00 23.41 -28.94
CA LEU A 294 4.42 23.35 -30.29
C LEU A 294 2.90 23.14 -30.25
N GLU A 295 2.40 22.24 -29.41
CA GLU A 295 0.95 22.03 -29.25
C GLU A 295 0.27 23.24 -28.59
N MET A 296 0.95 23.92 -27.67
CA MET A 296 0.46 25.16 -27.05
C MET A 296 0.20 26.25 -28.10
N ILE A 297 1.08 26.41 -29.09
CA ILE A 297 0.87 27.36 -30.19
C ILE A 297 -0.42 27.04 -30.94
N LYS A 298 -0.69 25.75 -31.24
CA LYS A 298 -1.91 25.32 -31.94
C LYS A 298 -3.17 25.62 -31.14
N VAL A 299 -3.13 25.35 -29.82
CA VAL A 299 -4.26 25.66 -28.92
C VAL A 299 -4.53 27.16 -28.90
N THR A 300 -3.49 27.99 -28.72
CA THR A 300 -3.64 29.45 -28.70
C THR A 300 -4.07 30.04 -30.04
N GLY A 301 -3.67 29.41 -31.15
CA GLY A 301 -4.04 29.83 -32.50
C GLY A 301 -5.40 29.34 -32.97
N GLY A 302 -6.13 28.55 -32.17
CA GLY A 302 -7.46 28.03 -32.54
C GLY A 302 -7.42 27.07 -33.73
N TYR A 303 -6.38 26.24 -33.82
CA TYR A 303 -6.21 25.28 -34.91
C TYR A 303 -7.28 24.18 -34.89
N PRO A 304 -7.61 23.60 -36.06
CA PRO A 304 -8.62 22.53 -36.16
C PRO A 304 -8.14 21.25 -35.46
N PHE A 305 -9.09 20.36 -35.15
CA PHE A 305 -8.86 19.14 -34.38
C PHE A 305 -7.73 18.26 -34.94
N GLU A 306 -7.70 18.11 -36.26
CA GLU A 306 -6.77 17.24 -36.98
C GLU A 306 -5.31 17.70 -36.86
N ALA A 307 -5.08 18.95 -36.45
CA ALA A 307 -3.76 19.52 -36.24
C ALA A 307 -3.12 19.08 -34.92
N TYR A 308 -3.91 18.69 -33.92
CA TYR A 308 -3.40 18.23 -32.63
C TYR A 308 -2.82 16.83 -32.75
N LYS A 309 -1.65 16.63 -32.13
CA LYS A 309 -0.98 15.32 -32.12
C LYS A 309 -0.47 15.01 -30.72
N ASN A 310 -0.80 13.81 -30.26
CA ASN A 310 -0.11 13.21 -29.13
C ASN A 310 1.24 12.69 -29.62
N CYS A 311 2.24 12.66 -28.74
CA CYS A 311 3.58 12.20 -29.10
C CYS A 311 4.08 11.19 -28.07
N PHE A 312 4.67 10.10 -28.54
CA PHE A 312 5.39 9.13 -27.71
C PHE A 312 6.83 9.05 -28.22
N LEU A 313 7.80 9.12 -27.32
CA LEU A 313 9.21 9.12 -27.70
C LEU A 313 10.06 8.21 -26.81
N ASN A 314 11.10 7.65 -27.42
CA ASN A 314 12.18 6.96 -26.75
C ASN A 314 13.52 7.32 -27.41
N LEU A 315 14.26 8.23 -26.78
CA LEU A 315 15.54 8.74 -27.28
C LEU A 315 16.68 7.71 -27.24
N ALA A 316 16.48 6.55 -26.58
CA ALA A 316 17.46 5.46 -26.60
C ALA A 316 17.45 4.66 -27.91
N ILE A 317 16.29 4.57 -28.57
CA ILE A 317 16.09 3.89 -29.87
C ILE A 317 15.82 4.94 -30.97
N PRO A 318 16.20 6.20 -30.72
CA PRO A 318 15.69 7.43 -31.36
C PRO A 318 14.31 7.36 -32.04
N ILE A 319 13.29 6.82 -31.36
CA ILE A 319 11.92 6.75 -31.91
C ILE A 319 11.09 7.93 -31.41
N ILE A 320 10.36 8.58 -32.33
CA ILE A 320 9.33 9.58 -32.04
C ILE A 320 8.11 9.19 -32.89
N VAL A 321 6.97 8.94 -32.23
CA VAL A 321 5.72 8.55 -32.87
C VAL A 321 4.66 9.57 -32.52
N PHE A 322 4.01 10.12 -33.54
CA PHE A 322 2.84 10.97 -33.38
C PHE A 322 1.59 10.15 -33.58
N THR A 323 0.61 10.35 -32.70
CA THR A 323 -0.72 9.74 -32.81
C THR A 323 -1.77 10.83 -32.84
N GLU A 324 -2.90 10.54 -33.48
CA GLU A 324 -4.06 11.42 -33.42
C GLU A 324 -4.63 11.44 -32.01
N THR A 325 -5.22 12.59 -31.64
CA THR A 325 -5.96 12.74 -30.39
C THR A 325 -7.31 12.04 -30.50
N SER A 326 -7.80 11.50 -29.40
CA SER A 326 -9.15 10.93 -29.33
C SER A 326 -10.18 12.07 -29.24
N GLU A 327 -11.20 12.04 -30.10
CA GLU A 327 -12.35 12.95 -29.99
C GLU A 327 -13.14 12.61 -28.73
N VAL A 328 -13.67 13.62 -28.06
CA VAL A 328 -14.52 13.40 -26.90
C VAL A 328 -15.77 12.56 -27.25
N ARG A 329 -16.00 11.51 -26.46
CA ARG A 329 -17.20 10.69 -26.60
C ARG A 329 -18.47 11.51 -26.27
N LYS A 330 -19.39 11.57 -27.23
CA LYS A 330 -20.73 12.15 -27.08
C LYS A 330 -21.73 11.08 -26.67
N THR A 331 -22.30 11.21 -25.49
CA THR A 331 -23.36 10.33 -24.98
C THR A 331 -24.71 10.95 -25.30
N LYS A 332 -25.56 10.25 -26.07
CA LYS A 332 -26.92 10.68 -26.35
C LYS A 332 -27.82 10.36 -25.16
N ILE A 333 -28.62 11.33 -24.73
CA ILE A 333 -29.62 11.16 -23.67
C ILE A 333 -30.99 10.91 -24.30
N ARG A 334 -31.49 11.84 -25.13
CA ARG A 334 -32.79 11.72 -25.79
C ARG A 334 -32.89 12.67 -26.97
N ASN A 335 -33.47 12.21 -28.08
CA ASN A 335 -33.58 13.00 -29.32
C ASN A 335 -32.22 13.59 -29.74
N GLU A 336 -32.14 14.92 -29.89
CA GLU A 336 -30.93 15.69 -30.21
C GLU A 336 -30.09 16.09 -28.98
N ILE A 337 -30.50 15.70 -27.76
CA ILE A 337 -29.78 16.05 -26.53
C ILE A 337 -28.64 15.05 -26.33
N SER A 338 -27.41 15.57 -26.39
CA SER A 338 -26.21 14.82 -26.07
C SER A 338 -25.30 15.63 -25.16
N PHE A 339 -24.41 14.94 -24.46
CA PHE A 339 -23.40 15.56 -23.62
C PHE A 339 -22.08 14.82 -23.70
N THR A 340 -21.03 15.52 -23.32
CA THR A 340 -19.64 15.07 -23.24
C THR A 340 -19.14 15.21 -21.80
N ILE A 341 -17.93 14.71 -21.53
CA ILE A 341 -17.27 14.87 -20.24
C ILE A 341 -17.00 16.34 -19.87
N TRP A 342 -17.03 17.25 -20.85
CA TRP A 342 -16.78 18.68 -20.68
C TRP A 342 -18.05 19.47 -20.37
N ASP A 343 -19.21 18.87 -20.65
CA ASP A 343 -20.48 19.58 -20.53
C ASP A 343 -20.93 19.63 -19.08
N ARG A 344 -21.42 20.80 -18.70
CA ARG A 344 -22.01 21.05 -17.39
C ARG A 344 -23.25 21.90 -17.57
N TRP A 345 -24.37 21.43 -17.05
CA TRP A 345 -25.61 22.20 -17.06
C TRP A 345 -25.66 23.13 -15.86
N THR A 346 -26.39 24.24 -15.99
CA THR A 346 -26.50 25.25 -14.96
C THR A 346 -27.95 25.57 -14.67
N VAL A 347 -28.29 25.57 -13.39
CA VAL A 347 -29.60 25.98 -12.89
C VAL A 347 -29.38 27.01 -11.79
N HIS A 348 -30.07 28.13 -11.87
CA HIS A 348 -30.00 29.19 -10.87
C HIS A 348 -31.25 29.12 -10.00
N GLY A 349 -31.03 28.91 -8.71
CA GLY A 349 -32.07 28.86 -7.71
C GLY A 349 -32.34 30.21 -7.04
N LYS A 350 -33.27 30.15 -6.09
CA LYS A 350 -33.66 31.22 -5.16
C LYS A 350 -33.80 30.62 -3.74
N GLU A 351 -33.98 31.44 -2.72
CA GLU A 351 -34.05 30.95 -1.32
C GLU A 351 -35.15 29.88 -1.11
N ASP A 352 -36.34 30.11 -1.67
CA ASP A 352 -37.50 29.20 -1.59
C ASP A 352 -37.53 28.11 -2.67
N PHE A 353 -36.49 28.01 -3.50
CA PHE A 353 -36.47 27.12 -4.65
C PHE A 353 -36.50 25.64 -4.22
N THR A 354 -37.55 24.94 -4.63
CA THR A 354 -37.80 23.55 -4.22
C THR A 354 -37.11 22.56 -5.14
N LEU A 355 -37.03 21.31 -4.70
CA LEU A 355 -36.56 20.22 -5.54
C LEU A 355 -37.45 20.01 -6.78
N LEU A 356 -38.77 20.24 -6.65
CA LEU A 356 -39.67 20.22 -7.80
C LEU A 356 -39.37 21.35 -8.78
N ASP A 357 -39.08 22.55 -8.28
CA ASP A 357 -38.68 23.68 -9.13
C ASP A 357 -37.36 23.40 -9.85
N PHE A 358 -36.42 22.69 -9.21
CA PHE A 358 -35.19 22.24 -9.85
C PHE A 358 -35.46 21.28 -11.02
N ILE A 359 -36.31 20.28 -10.81
CA ILE A 359 -36.69 19.30 -11.84
C ILE A 359 -37.38 20.01 -13.01
N ASN A 360 -38.32 20.91 -12.72
CA ASN A 360 -39.01 21.71 -13.72
C ASN A 360 -38.06 22.65 -14.46
N ALA A 361 -37.12 23.30 -13.79
CA ALA A 361 -36.15 24.19 -14.42
C ALA A 361 -35.22 23.44 -15.38
N VAL A 362 -34.82 22.20 -15.05
CA VAL A 362 -34.05 21.35 -15.98
C VAL A 362 -34.92 20.97 -17.18
N LYS A 363 -36.18 20.59 -16.96
CA LYS A 363 -37.14 20.25 -18.03
C LYS A 363 -37.42 21.42 -18.97
N GLU A 364 -37.62 22.62 -18.44
CA GLU A 364 -37.88 23.84 -19.22
C GLU A 364 -36.64 24.29 -20.00
N LYS A 365 -35.46 24.25 -19.37
CA LYS A 365 -34.22 24.77 -19.98
C LYS A 365 -33.57 23.78 -20.96
N TYR A 366 -33.64 22.48 -20.66
CA TYR A 366 -32.93 21.43 -21.42
C TYR A 366 -33.86 20.44 -22.09
N GLY A 367 -35.18 20.54 -21.90
CA GLY A 367 -36.18 19.73 -22.61
C GLY A 367 -36.33 18.29 -22.09
N ILE A 368 -35.71 17.95 -20.95
CA ILE A 368 -35.76 16.61 -20.37
C ILE A 368 -35.95 16.65 -18.86
N GLU A 369 -36.80 15.78 -18.34
CA GLU A 369 -37.13 15.72 -16.91
C GLU A 369 -36.19 14.77 -16.15
N PRO A 370 -35.48 15.25 -15.12
CA PRO A 370 -34.70 14.41 -14.21
C PRO A 370 -35.52 13.30 -13.54
N THR A 371 -35.05 12.05 -13.58
CA THR A 371 -35.62 10.95 -12.79
C THR A 371 -34.99 10.85 -11.41
N MET A 372 -33.67 11.00 -11.32
CA MET A 372 -32.91 10.91 -10.08
C MET A 372 -31.98 12.12 -9.90
N VAL A 373 -31.86 12.59 -8.66
CA VAL A 373 -30.98 13.71 -8.28
C VAL A 373 -30.16 13.33 -7.05
N VAL A 374 -28.84 13.36 -7.18
CA VAL A 374 -27.89 12.91 -6.15
C VAL A 374 -26.77 13.94 -5.97
N GLN A 375 -26.31 14.11 -4.73
CA GLN A 375 -25.16 14.93 -4.37
C GLN A 375 -24.08 14.05 -3.71
N GLY A 376 -23.09 13.60 -4.49
CA GLY A 376 -22.08 12.65 -4.01
C GLY A 376 -22.74 11.35 -3.53
N VAL A 377 -22.63 11.03 -2.23
CA VAL A 377 -23.30 9.86 -1.63
C VAL A 377 -24.74 10.13 -1.16
N LYS A 378 -25.20 11.39 -1.21
CA LYS A 378 -26.49 11.81 -0.67
C LYS A 378 -27.56 11.81 -1.75
N MET A 379 -28.50 10.88 -1.64
CA MET A 379 -29.65 10.78 -2.56
C MET A 379 -30.70 11.84 -2.21
N LEU A 380 -30.82 12.89 -3.02
CA LEU A 380 -31.79 13.96 -2.80
C LEU A 380 -33.19 13.51 -3.26
N TYR A 381 -33.27 12.94 -4.46
CA TYR A 381 -34.50 12.42 -5.06
C TYR A 381 -34.26 11.11 -5.81
N VAL A 382 -35.05 10.10 -5.50
CA VAL A 382 -35.09 8.78 -6.16
C VAL A 382 -36.53 8.28 -6.06
N PRO A 383 -37.26 8.09 -7.17
CA PRO A 383 -38.70 7.81 -7.14
C PRO A 383 -39.07 6.53 -6.37
N VAL A 384 -38.21 5.50 -6.44
CA VAL A 384 -38.42 4.19 -5.79
C VAL A 384 -38.24 4.25 -4.27
N MET A 385 -37.57 5.27 -3.74
CA MET A 385 -37.25 5.34 -2.31
C MET A 385 -38.44 5.87 -1.47
N PRO A 386 -38.83 5.20 -0.37
CA PRO A 386 -39.92 5.64 0.47
C PRO A 386 -39.69 7.05 1.01
N GLY A 387 -40.69 7.93 0.87
CA GLY A 387 -40.63 9.30 1.40
C GLY A 387 -39.88 10.31 0.54
N HIS A 388 -39.20 9.89 -0.55
CA HIS A 388 -38.55 10.83 -1.47
C HIS A 388 -39.57 11.67 -2.26
N ALA A 389 -40.76 11.15 -2.54
CA ALA A 389 -41.86 11.92 -3.12
C ALA A 389 -42.26 13.13 -2.26
N LYS A 390 -42.17 13.03 -0.92
CA LYS A 390 -42.45 14.16 -0.01
C LYS A 390 -41.35 15.23 -0.05
N ARG A 391 -40.14 14.87 -0.49
CA ARG A 391 -38.99 15.79 -0.59
C ARG A 391 -39.08 16.76 -1.75
N LEU A 392 -39.92 16.47 -2.75
CA LEU A 392 -40.16 17.38 -3.89
C LEU A 392 -40.59 18.78 -3.43
N LYS A 393 -41.34 18.87 -2.33
CA LYS A 393 -41.81 20.14 -1.75
C LYS A 393 -40.79 20.82 -0.82
N LEU A 394 -39.66 20.17 -0.53
CA LEU A 394 -38.62 20.74 0.33
C LEU A 394 -37.70 21.63 -0.50
N THR A 395 -37.21 22.71 0.13
CA THR A 395 -36.26 23.63 -0.48
C THR A 395 -34.91 22.95 -0.72
N MET A 396 -34.24 23.33 -1.81
CA MET A 396 -32.90 22.85 -2.14
C MET A 396 -31.89 23.18 -1.02
N HIS A 397 -32.04 24.33 -0.35
CA HIS A 397 -31.25 24.69 0.84
C HIS A 397 -31.36 23.65 1.97
N LYS A 398 -32.58 23.20 2.29
CA LYS A 398 -32.82 22.21 3.35
C LYS A 398 -32.31 20.83 2.97
N LEU A 399 -32.42 20.47 1.68
CA LEU A 399 -32.00 19.19 1.16
C LEU A 399 -30.49 19.09 1.02
N VAL A 400 -29.84 20.09 0.44
CA VAL A 400 -28.39 20.11 0.21
C VAL A 400 -27.62 20.42 1.50
N LYS A 401 -28.14 21.35 2.31
CA LYS A 401 -27.47 21.92 3.51
C LYS A 401 -26.08 22.49 3.16
N PRO A 402 -26.01 23.54 2.31
CA PRO A 402 -24.74 24.15 1.96
C PRO A 402 -24.08 24.81 3.19
N SER A 403 -22.75 24.80 3.23
CA SER A 403 -21.97 25.66 4.12
C SER A 403 -22.10 27.12 3.70
N THR A 404 -22.01 28.06 4.64
CA THR A 404 -22.24 29.51 4.43
C THR A 404 -21.39 30.12 3.32
N GLU A 405 -20.24 29.52 2.98
CA GLU A 405 -19.31 30.00 1.95
C GLU A 405 -19.56 29.44 0.53
N LYS A 406 -20.43 28.43 0.37
CA LYS A 406 -20.62 27.77 -0.93
C LYS A 406 -21.72 28.45 -1.76
N LYS A 407 -21.33 28.99 -2.93
CA LYS A 407 -22.25 29.62 -3.90
C LYS A 407 -23.02 28.64 -4.78
N TYR A 408 -22.49 27.44 -4.99
CA TYR A 408 -23.13 26.42 -5.83
C TYR A 408 -22.84 25.00 -5.33
N VAL A 409 -23.58 24.03 -5.87
CA VAL A 409 -23.35 22.60 -5.74
C VAL A 409 -23.46 21.92 -7.10
N ASP A 410 -22.59 20.94 -7.36
CA ASP A 410 -22.70 20.08 -8.54
C ASP A 410 -23.53 18.84 -8.16
N LEU A 411 -24.59 18.60 -8.94
CA LEU A 411 -25.54 17.52 -8.75
C LEU A 411 -25.39 16.51 -9.89
N THR A 412 -25.42 15.23 -9.55
CA THR A 412 -25.52 14.14 -10.52
C THR A 412 -26.98 13.87 -10.79
N VAL A 413 -27.36 13.93 -12.06
CA VAL A 413 -28.74 13.77 -12.51
C VAL A 413 -28.80 12.62 -13.51
N SER A 414 -29.82 11.77 -13.36
CA SER A 414 -30.14 10.71 -14.32
C SER A 414 -31.50 10.96 -14.94
N PHE A 415 -31.74 10.34 -16.10
CA PHE A 415 -32.95 10.49 -16.90
C PHE A 415 -33.56 9.12 -17.23
N ALA A 416 -34.87 9.09 -17.48
CA ALA A 416 -35.55 7.87 -17.85
C ALA A 416 -35.01 7.32 -19.20
N PRO A 417 -34.92 5.99 -19.36
CA PRO A 417 -34.64 5.39 -20.65
C PRO A 417 -35.76 5.65 -21.67
N ASP A 418 -35.48 5.41 -22.95
CA ASP A 418 -36.45 5.50 -24.04
C ASP A 418 -37.36 4.25 -24.14
N ILE A 419 -36.92 3.12 -23.56
CA ILE A 419 -37.66 1.86 -23.50
C ILE A 419 -37.91 1.50 -22.03
N ASP A 420 -39.17 1.22 -21.68
CA ASP A 420 -39.54 0.76 -20.34
C ASP A 420 -38.83 -0.57 -20.03
N GLY A 421 -37.92 -0.55 -19.06
CA GLY A 421 -37.15 -1.73 -18.60
C GLY A 421 -35.63 -1.61 -18.71
N ASP A 422 -35.11 -0.59 -19.39
CA ASP A 422 -33.67 -0.31 -19.46
C ASP A 422 -33.15 0.49 -18.25
N GLU A 423 -31.82 0.57 -18.11
CA GLU A 423 -31.17 1.37 -17.06
C GLU A 423 -31.36 2.87 -17.30
N ASP A 424 -31.44 3.65 -16.21
CA ASP A 424 -31.50 5.12 -16.27
C ASP A 424 -30.30 5.69 -17.04
N LEU A 425 -30.56 6.65 -17.93
CA LEU A 425 -29.54 7.27 -18.76
C LEU A 425 -28.76 8.32 -17.94
N PRO A 426 -27.41 8.32 -18.01
CA PRO A 426 -26.60 9.30 -17.31
C PRO A 426 -26.77 10.69 -17.92
N GLY A 427 -26.70 11.73 -17.08
CA GLY A 427 -26.68 13.13 -17.49
C GLY A 427 -25.34 13.81 -17.26
N PRO A 428 -25.11 14.99 -17.87
CA PRO A 428 -24.01 15.86 -17.46
C PRO A 428 -24.26 16.35 -16.02
N PRO A 429 -23.21 16.66 -15.26
CA PRO A 429 -23.37 17.27 -13.95
C PRO A 429 -24.14 18.59 -14.07
N VAL A 430 -25.12 18.78 -13.18
CA VAL A 430 -25.92 20.00 -13.11
C VAL A 430 -25.45 20.84 -11.94
N ARG A 431 -24.84 21.98 -12.26
CA ARG A 431 -24.45 23.00 -11.27
C ARG A 431 -25.67 23.81 -10.86
N TYR A 432 -26.06 23.64 -9.61
CA TYR A 432 -27.12 24.43 -8.98
C TYR A 432 -26.50 25.58 -8.17
N TYR A 433 -26.81 26.82 -8.55
CA TYR A 433 -26.43 28.02 -7.79
C TYR A 433 -27.50 28.35 -6.75
N PHE A 434 -27.07 28.60 -5.50
CA PHE A 434 -27.98 28.87 -4.39
C PHE A 434 -28.58 30.29 -4.43
N SER A 435 -27.85 31.24 -4.99
CA SER A 435 -28.27 32.62 -5.25
C SER A 435 -28.23 32.92 -6.74
N HIS A 436 -29.08 33.85 -7.16
CA HIS A 436 -29.05 34.42 -8.50
C HIS A 436 -28.11 35.63 -8.53
N ASP A 437 -26.85 35.46 -8.09
CA ASP A 437 -25.86 36.52 -8.27
C ASP A 437 -25.45 36.53 -9.74
N THR A 438 -25.84 37.60 -10.42
CA THR A 438 -25.38 37.95 -11.76
C THR A 438 -24.03 38.61 -11.59
N ASP A 439 -22.96 37.84 -11.81
CA ASP A 439 -21.66 38.37 -12.21
C ASP A 439 -21.40 37.95 -13.66
#